data_AF-A0A2T0UES0-F1
#
_entry.id   AF-A0A2T0UES0-F1
#
_cell.length_a   1.000
_cell.length_b   1.000
_cell.length_c   1.000
_cell.angle_alpha   90.00
_cell.angle_beta   90.00
_cell.angle_gamma   90.00
#
_symmetry.space_group_name_H-M   'P 1'
#
loop_
_entity.id
_entity.type
_entity.pdbx_description
1 polymer ?
#
loop_
_entity_poly.entity_id
_entity_poly.type
_entity_poly.pdbx_seq_one_letter_code
_entity_poly.pdbx_strand_id
1 'polypeptide(L)'
;MSLFTATDGAQHRRVGGVLRIVNGAWELANDTEYQSDDLTLDGVGASTITLTFPPALKIISFRASPDAQFAQNYGASFGVDAELDRAVIRGRLMTGLLYFSSWSNTATAIHVEGWLLHETAGPVE
;
A
#
# COMPACT_ATOMS: atom_id res chain seq x y z
N MET A 1 9.44 -10.04 5.65
CA MET A 1 10.50 -9.13 5.15
C MET A 1 11.17 -9.72 3.91
N SER A 2 10.75 -9.25 2.75
CA SER A 2 11.21 -9.73 1.44
C SER A 2 12.29 -8.79 0.88
N LEU A 3 13.52 -8.90 1.39
CA LEU A 3 14.70 -8.21 0.82
C LEU A 3 15.23 -8.98 -0.38
N PHE A 4 15.72 -8.25 -1.39
CA PHE A 4 16.50 -8.82 -2.49
C PHE A 4 17.65 -7.90 -2.86
N THR A 5 18.74 -8.51 -3.32
CA THR A 5 19.95 -7.79 -3.76
C THR A 5 20.01 -7.83 -5.27
N ALA A 6 20.10 -6.66 -5.90
CA ALA A 6 20.30 -6.53 -7.34
C ALA A 6 21.76 -6.85 -7.73
N THR A 7 22.02 -7.01 -9.03
CA THR A 7 23.36 -7.35 -9.54
C THR A 7 24.42 -6.28 -9.29
N ASP A 8 23.99 -5.04 -9.06
CA ASP A 8 24.84 -3.90 -8.69
C ASP A 8 25.09 -3.82 -7.17
N GLY A 9 24.59 -4.79 -6.39
CA GLY A 9 24.70 -4.84 -4.94
C GLY A 9 23.69 -3.97 -4.18
N ALA A 10 22.78 -3.27 -4.87
CA ALA A 10 21.71 -2.52 -4.21
C ALA A 10 20.71 -3.46 -3.53
N GLN A 11 20.34 -3.16 -2.29
CA GLN A 11 19.28 -3.89 -1.58
C GLN A 11 17.95 -3.18 -1.74
N HIS A 12 16.95 -3.97 -2.12
CA HIS A 12 15.59 -3.51 -2.27
C HIS A 12 14.68 -4.26 -1.30
N ARG A 13 13.66 -3.55 -0.83
CA ARG A 13 12.62 -4.08 0.04
C ARG A 13 11.28 -4.07 -0.69
N ARG A 14 10.66 -5.24 -0.78
CA ARG A 14 9.26 -5.34 -1.18
C ARG A 14 8.38 -5.22 0.05
N VAL A 15 7.42 -4.31 0.00
CA VAL A 15 6.38 -4.12 1.01
C VAL A 15 5.02 -4.34 0.35
N GLY A 16 4.03 -4.84 1.06
CA GLY A 16 2.71 -5.04 0.49
C GLY A 16 1.66 -5.33 1.54
N GLY A 17 0.45 -5.67 1.12
CA GLY A 17 -0.65 -6.07 1.98
C GLY A 17 -2.00 -5.85 1.34
N VAL A 18 -3.06 -6.18 2.07
CA VAL A 18 -4.44 -5.91 1.65
C VAL A 18 -5.14 -5.10 2.74
N LEU A 19 -5.72 -3.97 2.34
CA LEU A 19 -6.63 -3.22 3.18
C LEU A 19 -8.04 -3.78 3.04
N ARG A 20 -8.66 -4.14 4.17
CA ARG A 20 -10.03 -4.70 4.27
C ARG A 20 -10.81 -4.03 5.37
N ILE A 21 -12.13 -4.18 5.35
CA ILE A 21 -12.98 -3.77 6.47
C ILE A 21 -13.30 -4.98 7.34
N VAL A 22 -12.90 -4.91 8.60
CA VAL A 22 -13.19 -5.91 9.63
C VAL A 22 -13.83 -5.18 10.81
N ASN A 23 -14.95 -5.69 11.30
CA ASN A 23 -15.70 -5.08 12.41
C ASN A 23 -16.00 -3.58 12.23
N GLY A 24 -16.18 -3.13 10.99
CA GLY A 24 -16.48 -1.73 10.66
C GLY A 24 -15.28 -0.79 10.63
N ALA A 25 -14.05 -1.30 10.75
CA ALA A 25 -12.83 -0.52 10.64
C ALA A 25 -11.93 -1.06 9.51
N TRP A 26 -11.13 -0.18 8.92
CA TRP A 26 -10.08 -0.62 8.00
C TRP A 26 -8.96 -1.29 8.76
N GLU A 27 -8.52 -2.43 8.26
CA GLU A 27 -7.39 -3.20 8.76
C GLU A 27 -6.47 -3.57 7.60
N LEU A 28 -5.18 -3.65 7.90
CA LEU A 28 -4.17 -4.15 6.99
C LEU A 28 -3.91 -5.63 7.30
N ALA A 29 -4.08 -6.48 6.30
CA ALA A 29 -4.00 -7.93 6.44
C ALA A 29 -3.17 -8.57 5.31
N ASN A 30 -2.84 -9.84 5.52
CA ASN A 30 -2.28 -10.73 4.49
C ASN A 30 -3.40 -11.34 3.65
N ASP A 31 -3.06 -11.71 2.42
CA ASP A 31 -3.83 -12.63 1.58
C ASP A 31 -2.88 -13.52 0.74
N THR A 32 -3.43 -14.42 -0.07
CA THR A 32 -2.69 -15.31 -0.98
C THR A 32 -1.72 -14.57 -1.89
N GLU A 33 -2.06 -13.36 -2.33
CA GLU A 33 -1.26 -12.58 -3.28
C GLU A 33 -0.39 -11.49 -2.63
N TYR A 34 -0.76 -10.99 -1.44
CA TYR A 34 -0.13 -9.82 -0.81
C TYR A 34 0.15 -10.08 0.68
N GLN A 35 1.35 -9.74 1.13
CA GLN A 35 1.80 -9.93 2.51
C GLN A 35 2.14 -8.58 3.13
N SER A 36 1.68 -8.32 4.36
CA SER A 36 1.88 -7.14 5.20
C SER A 36 3.31 -7.01 5.74
N ASP A 37 4.30 -7.51 5.01
CA ASP A 37 5.66 -7.82 5.45
C ASP A 37 6.36 -6.70 6.23
N ASP A 38 6.03 -5.45 5.90
CA ASP A 38 6.69 -4.24 6.41
C ASP A 38 5.75 -3.01 6.35
N LEU A 39 4.43 -3.21 6.20
CA LEU A 39 3.46 -2.13 6.16
C LEU A 39 2.72 -2.04 7.50
N THR A 40 2.48 -0.82 7.98
CA THR A 40 1.61 -0.55 9.13
C THR A 40 0.51 0.42 8.72
N LEU A 41 -0.71 0.19 9.18
CA LEU A 41 -1.81 1.14 9.04
C LEU A 41 -1.67 2.22 10.12
N ASP A 42 -1.24 3.42 9.73
CA ASP A 42 -1.00 4.54 10.64
C ASP A 42 -2.28 5.32 10.94
N GLY A 43 -3.13 5.50 9.93
CA GLY A 43 -4.38 6.25 10.12
C GLY A 43 -5.38 6.11 8.98
N VAL A 44 -6.65 6.26 9.34
CA VAL A 44 -7.79 6.31 8.41
C VAL A 44 -8.45 7.67 8.56
N GLY A 45 -8.24 8.54 7.58
CA GLY A 45 -8.90 9.83 7.47
C GLY A 45 -10.23 9.74 6.73
N ALA A 46 -10.91 10.88 6.57
CA ALA A 46 -12.17 10.94 5.85
C ALA A 46 -12.02 10.42 4.40
N SER A 47 -11.00 10.87 3.67
CA SER A 47 -10.76 10.53 2.26
C SER A 47 -9.36 10.00 1.99
N THR A 48 -8.62 9.63 3.04
CA THR A 48 -7.25 9.10 2.95
C THR A 48 -7.05 7.91 3.85
N ILE A 49 -6.18 6.98 3.43
CA ILE A 49 -5.55 5.99 4.31
C ILE A 49 -4.04 6.29 4.33
N THR A 50 -3.44 6.32 5.51
CA THR A 50 -2.00 6.47 5.68
C THR A 50 -1.40 5.14 6.08
N LEU A 51 -0.41 4.70 5.30
CA LEU A 51 0.42 3.55 5.61
C LEU A 51 1.84 4.03 5.92
N THR A 52 2.50 3.38 6.87
CA THR A 52 3.92 3.58 7.17
C THR A 52 4.70 2.33 6.81
N PHE A 53 5.96 2.53 6.46
CA PHE A 53 6.92 1.47 6.15
C PHE A 53 8.33 1.86 6.59
N PRO A 54 9.26 0.90 6.74
CA PRO A 54 10.65 1.18 7.06
C PRO A 54 11.24 2.24 6.13
N PRO A 55 12.01 3.21 6.66
CA PRO A 55 12.61 4.26 5.86
C PRO A 55 13.39 3.70 4.67
N ALA A 56 13.16 4.31 3.51
CA ALA A 56 13.82 4.00 2.25
C ALA A 56 14.73 5.14 1.83
N LEU A 57 15.77 4.82 1.06
CA LEU A 57 16.58 5.83 0.38
C LEU A 57 15.85 6.41 -0.83
N LYS A 58 15.02 5.59 -1.48
CA LYS A 58 14.24 5.98 -2.65
C LYS A 58 13.02 5.08 -2.81
N ILE A 59 11.90 5.66 -3.24
CA ILE A 59 10.72 4.93 -3.67
C ILE A 59 10.89 4.58 -5.16
N ILE A 60 10.97 3.28 -5.47
CA ILE A 60 10.99 2.82 -6.87
C ILE A 60 9.57 2.80 -7.41
N SER A 61 8.64 2.24 -6.63
CA SER A 61 7.21 2.32 -6.91
C SER A 61 6.41 2.08 -5.63
N PHE A 62 5.21 2.65 -5.56
CA PHE A 62 4.20 2.26 -4.59
C PHE A 62 2.84 2.41 -5.26
N ARG A 63 1.98 1.39 -5.15
CA ARG A 63 0.67 1.38 -5.79
C ARG A 63 -0.41 0.84 -4.87
N ALA A 64 -1.63 1.30 -5.12
CA ALA A 64 -2.84 0.77 -4.54
C ALA A 64 -3.81 0.42 -5.68
N SER A 65 -4.47 -0.72 -5.60
CA SER A 65 -5.44 -1.16 -6.61
C SER A 65 -6.64 -1.82 -5.96
N PRO A 66 -7.86 -1.60 -6.45
CA PRO A 66 -9.00 -2.41 -6.02
C PRO A 66 -8.81 -3.86 -6.46
N ASP A 67 -9.46 -4.79 -5.78
CA ASP A 67 -9.73 -6.08 -6.39
C ASP A 67 -10.72 -5.95 -7.57
N ALA A 68 -10.87 -7.04 -8.34
CA ALA A 68 -11.74 -7.04 -9.51
C ALA A 68 -13.22 -6.75 -9.15
N GLN A 69 -13.70 -7.27 -8.02
CA GLN A 69 -15.09 -7.11 -7.60
C GLN A 69 -15.39 -5.65 -7.19
N PHE A 70 -14.50 -5.02 -6.43
CA PHE A 70 -14.63 -3.63 -6.02
C PHE A 70 -14.53 -2.69 -7.22
N ALA A 71 -13.59 -2.96 -8.14
CA ALA A 71 -13.47 -2.21 -9.39
C ALA A 71 -14.76 -2.29 -10.22
N GLN A 72 -15.31 -3.49 -10.40
CA GLN A 72 -16.50 -3.73 -11.21
C GLN A 72 -17.76 -3.11 -10.60
N ASN A 73 -17.96 -3.28 -9.29
CA ASN A 73 -19.19 -2.86 -8.62
C ASN A 73 -19.26 -1.35 -8.40
N TYR A 74 -18.10 -0.67 -8.25
CA TYR A 74 -18.07 0.73 -7.83
C TYR A 74 -17.25 1.65 -8.74
N GLY A 75 -16.62 1.14 -9.80
CA GLY A 75 -15.70 1.92 -10.63
C GLY A 75 -14.55 2.51 -9.81
N ALA A 76 -14.04 1.73 -8.84
CA ALA A 76 -13.05 2.18 -7.89
C ALA A 76 -11.67 2.38 -8.55
N SER A 77 -10.95 3.43 -8.13
CA SER A 77 -9.58 3.72 -8.52
C SER A 77 -8.84 4.39 -7.36
N PHE A 78 -7.52 4.23 -7.32
CA PHE A 78 -6.70 4.77 -6.25
C PHE A 78 -5.51 5.57 -6.78
N GLY A 79 -5.22 6.66 -6.09
CA GLY A 79 -3.96 7.38 -6.19
C GLY A 79 -3.15 7.16 -4.92
N VAL A 80 -1.83 7.13 -5.07
CA VAL A 80 -0.89 7.03 -3.95
C VAL A 80 0.13 8.16 -4.04
N ASP A 81 0.27 8.90 -2.96
CA ASP A 81 1.41 9.79 -2.72
C ASP A 81 2.35 9.08 -1.74
N ALA A 82 3.54 8.70 -2.19
CA ALA A 82 4.53 8.00 -1.37
C ALA A 82 5.72 8.90 -1.04
N GLU A 83 6.09 8.94 0.24
CA GLU A 83 7.28 9.57 0.79
C GLU A 83 8.27 8.48 1.25
N LEU A 84 9.40 8.86 1.84
CA LEU A 84 10.49 7.92 2.18
C LEU A 84 10.14 6.93 3.29
N ASP A 85 9.11 7.19 4.10
CA ASP A 85 8.70 6.35 5.25
C ASP A 85 7.19 6.08 5.31
N ARG A 86 6.41 6.63 4.36
CA ARG A 86 4.95 6.57 4.38
C ARG A 86 4.34 6.65 2.99
N ALA A 87 3.10 6.19 2.88
CA ALA A 87 2.25 6.40 1.71
C ALA A 87 0.85 6.85 2.13
N VAL A 88 0.30 7.81 1.40
CA VAL A 88 -1.07 8.29 1.54
C VAL A 88 -1.87 7.83 0.34
N ILE A 89 -2.90 7.04 0.60
CA ILE A 89 -3.80 6.49 -0.41
C ILE A 89 -5.07 7.33 -0.46
N ARG A 90 -5.49 7.71 -1.66
CA ARG A 90 -6.78 8.35 -1.94
C ARG A 90 -7.60 7.50 -2.89
N GLY A 91 -8.89 7.36 -2.63
CA GLY A 91 -9.79 6.57 -3.46
C GLY A 91 -10.84 7.42 -4.17
N ARG A 92 -11.22 6.97 -5.36
CA ARG A 92 -12.35 7.54 -6.12
C ARG A 92 -13.23 6.40 -6.64
N LEU A 93 -14.54 6.62 -6.56
CA LEU A 93 -15.57 5.76 -7.12
C LEU A 93 -16.20 6.44 -8.33
N MET A 94 -17.02 5.70 -9.07
CA MET A 94 -17.82 6.27 -10.16
C MET A 94 -18.72 7.44 -9.70
N THR A 95 -19.21 7.38 -8.46
CA THR A 95 -20.13 8.36 -7.87
C THR A 95 -19.44 9.56 -7.21
N GLY A 96 -18.11 9.54 -7.06
CA GLY A 96 -17.38 10.62 -6.37
C GLY A 96 -16.17 10.14 -5.58
N LEU A 97 -15.76 10.91 -4.58
CA LEU A 97 -14.66 10.53 -3.68
C LEU A 97 -15.06 9.33 -2.82
N LEU A 98 -14.11 8.43 -2.57
CA LEU A 98 -14.28 7.39 -1.57
C LEU A 98 -14.00 7.99 -0.19
N TYR A 99 -14.98 7.88 0.71
CA TYR A 99 -14.84 8.26 2.10
C TYR A 99 -14.53 7.04 2.96
N PHE A 100 -13.24 6.81 3.25
CA PHE A 100 -12.77 5.60 3.95
C PHE A 100 -13.37 5.47 5.35
N SER A 101 -13.49 6.58 6.10
CA SER A 101 -14.01 6.56 7.47
C SER A 101 -15.49 6.19 7.59
N SER A 102 -16.25 6.28 6.51
CA SER A 102 -17.67 5.90 6.46
C SER A 102 -17.96 4.71 5.56
N TRP A 103 -16.92 4.15 4.91
CA TRP A 103 -17.06 2.96 4.07
C TRP A 103 -17.22 1.73 4.97
N SER A 104 -18.25 0.91 4.73
CA SER A 104 -18.60 -0.21 5.60
C SER A 104 -18.71 -1.56 4.88
N ASN A 105 -18.52 -1.60 3.56
CA ASN A 105 -18.64 -2.85 2.80
C ASN A 105 -17.45 -3.78 3.07
N THR A 106 -17.70 -4.88 3.77
CA THR A 106 -16.70 -5.88 4.16
C THR A 106 -16.16 -6.73 3.01
N ALA A 107 -16.83 -6.72 1.85
CA ALA A 107 -16.33 -7.37 0.64
C ALA A 107 -15.27 -6.51 -0.09
N THR A 108 -14.89 -5.36 0.47
CA THR A 108 -13.91 -4.46 -0.14
C THR A 108 -12.49 -4.93 0.15
N ALA A 109 -11.69 -5.09 -0.89
CA ALA A 109 -10.24 -5.26 -0.79
C ALA A 109 -9.50 -4.21 -1.63
N ILE A 110 -8.48 -3.60 -1.03
CA ILE A 110 -7.51 -2.74 -1.71
C ILE A 110 -6.14 -3.35 -1.54
N HIS A 111 -5.55 -3.81 -2.64
CA HIS A 111 -4.21 -4.35 -2.65
C HIS A 111 -3.21 -3.20 -2.68
N VAL A 112 -2.20 -3.28 -1.81
CA VAL A 112 -1.12 -2.30 -1.72
C VAL A 112 0.21 -3.00 -1.89
N GLU A 113 1.11 -2.40 -2.65
CA GLU A 113 2.44 -2.93 -2.89
C GLU A 113 3.43 -1.80 -3.17
N GLY A 114 4.64 -1.91 -2.62
CA GLY A 114 5.74 -1.00 -2.86
C GLY A 114 7.07 -1.72 -3.06
N TRP A 115 7.93 -1.09 -3.84
CA TRP A 115 9.31 -1.46 -4.07
C TRP A 115 10.19 -0.30 -3.64
N LEU A 116 10.99 -0.53 -2.62
CA LEU A 116 11.79 0.48 -1.94
C LEU A 116 13.26 0.17 -2.14
N LEU A 117 14.07 1.19 -2.42
CA LEU A 117 15.53 1.07 -2.31
C LEU A 117 15.91 1.25 -0.84
N HIS A 118 16.52 0.24 -0.25
CA HIS A 118 16.89 0.22 1.17
C HIS A 118 18.35 0.59 1.38
N GLU A 119 19.25 0.02 0.57
CA GLU A 119 20.69 0.23 0.67
C GLU A 119 21.32 0.22 -0.73
N THR A 120 22.39 0.97 -0.94
CA THR A 120 23.21 0.93 -2.16
C THR A 120 24.48 0.14 -1.89
N ALA A 121 25.07 -0.50 -2.91
CA ALA A 121 26.40 -1.08 -2.76
C ALA A 121 27.39 -0.04 -2.21
N GLY A 122 28.19 -0.45 -1.24
CA GLY A 122 29.31 0.37 -0.76
C GLY A 122 30.29 0.64 -1.91
N PRO A 123 31.01 1.78 -1.89
CA PRO A 123 32.09 2.00 -2.84
C PRO A 123 33.12 0.86 -2.70
N VAL A 124 33.54 0.30 -3.84
CA VAL A 124 34.68 -0.60 -3.89
C VAL A 124 35.91 0.27 -3.64
N GLU A 125 36.53 0.11 -2.47
CA GLU A 125 37.85 0.71 -2.16
C GLU A 125 38.96 0.10 -3.02
#